data_AF-A0A5T1YXX6-F1
#
_entry.id   AF-A0A5T1YXX6-F1
#
_cell.length_a   1.000
_cell.length_b   1.000
_cell.length_c   1.000
_cell.angle_alpha   90.00
_cell.angle_beta   90.00
_cell.angle_gamma   90.00
#
_symmetry.space_group_name_H-M   'P 1'
#
loop_
_entity.id
_entity.type
_entity.pdbx_description
1 polymer ?
#
loop_
_entity_poly.entity_id
_entity_poly.type
_entity_poly.pdbx_seq_one_letter_code
_entity_poly.pdbx_strand_id
1 'polypeptide(L)'
;LWKFVPYARFFENEILKLEFAFENMIDQLKIFASSEEEKAYIEYFEKLKLAFCEKDEDRVIKAWQEAEFAWMKVKSPLQVGHPLEYYEDNYTHAVALEWDIRIEDENDFDVLKFGNEIKESFEHVYKNIGLEDCELEKEVLSNIEKTQLYICTPMIFYGAELKGLFSAQVVPNDEFVSSKAGKKIFAFINFVYENAKTKPFMKISSEVFDKEFLDFGRNILFYQEKIWKRVYEVSTIGHEFGHIFFIANDTEKTMNQSGFFKNIEEYKATTGGLINFFYHEQDDLIMPVFHELIKRAIGLISWQRVDEVRPYYTEGLIHLSLLFESEVLIFENNNLKINFDLGYYEKFKELTLKNYHELAKHYALRLDAKEFLSRFCEIEDN
;
A
#
# COMPACT_ATOMS: atom_id res chain seq x y z
N LEU A 1 23.49 -24.54 -13.28
CA LEU A 1 22.17 -24.67 -12.65
C LEU A 1 22.23 -23.94 -11.32
N TRP A 2 21.34 -22.98 -11.09
CA TRP A 2 21.14 -22.39 -9.78
C TRP A 2 20.37 -23.39 -8.91
N LYS A 3 20.75 -23.51 -7.64
CA LYS A 3 20.08 -24.41 -6.69
C LYS A 3 19.50 -23.55 -5.57
N PHE A 4 18.26 -23.80 -5.22
CA PHE A 4 17.63 -23.22 -4.05
C PHE A 4 18.35 -23.70 -2.78
N VAL A 5 18.65 -22.77 -1.87
CA VAL A 5 19.35 -23.06 -0.61
C VAL A 5 18.68 -22.26 0.52
N PRO A 6 18.13 -22.91 1.55
CA PRO A 6 17.59 -22.22 2.72
C PRO A 6 18.66 -21.43 3.46
N TYR A 7 18.30 -20.27 4.02
CA TYR A 7 19.23 -19.44 4.79
C TYR A 7 19.83 -20.17 5.99
N ALA A 8 19.08 -21.09 6.61
CA ALA A 8 19.56 -21.99 7.66
C ALA A 8 20.78 -22.84 7.29
N ARG A 9 20.98 -23.13 5.99
CA ARG A 9 22.16 -23.84 5.46
C ARG A 9 23.25 -22.90 4.97
N PHE A 10 22.88 -21.71 4.48
CA PHE A 10 23.85 -20.78 3.91
C PHE A 10 24.56 -19.95 5.00
N PHE A 11 23.83 -19.55 6.04
CA PHE A 11 24.30 -18.73 7.16
C PHE A 11 24.30 -19.52 8.47
N GLU A 12 24.88 -20.73 8.48
CA GLU A 12 24.75 -21.68 9.60
C GLU A 12 25.19 -21.08 10.96
N ASN A 13 26.27 -20.29 10.96
CA ASN A 13 26.81 -19.71 12.20
C ASN A 13 25.92 -18.59 12.75
N GLU A 14 25.37 -17.76 11.87
CA GLU A 14 24.45 -16.68 12.21
C GLU A 14 23.12 -17.25 12.71
N ILE A 15 22.61 -18.29 12.03
CA ILE A 15 21.35 -18.94 12.38
C ILE A 15 21.46 -19.67 13.72
N LEU A 16 22.60 -20.28 14.05
CA LEU A 16 22.82 -20.87 15.37
C LEU A 16 22.75 -19.83 16.51
N LYS A 17 23.30 -18.63 16.29
CA LYS A 17 23.20 -17.53 17.27
C LYS A 17 21.76 -17.03 17.39
N LEU A 18 21.07 -16.93 16.27
CA LEU A 18 19.67 -16.50 16.19
C LEU A 18 18.75 -17.50 16.91
N GLU A 19 18.96 -18.80 16.70
CA GLU A 19 18.22 -19.87 17.38
C GLU A 19 18.34 -19.73 18.91
N PHE A 20 19.55 -19.57 19.43
CA PHE A 20 19.78 -19.35 20.87
C PHE A 20 19.13 -18.06 21.38
N ALA A 21 19.14 -16.98 20.60
CA ALA A 21 18.47 -15.73 20.96
C ALA A 21 16.95 -15.92 21.05
N PHE A 22 16.34 -16.62 20.08
CA PHE A 22 14.92 -16.96 20.10
C PHE A 22 14.57 -17.84 21.31
N GLU A 23 15.35 -18.88 21.60
CA GLU A 23 15.09 -19.77 22.73
C GLU A 23 15.07 -19.02 24.06
N ASN A 24 16.10 -18.21 24.32
CA ASN A 24 16.14 -17.41 25.53
C ASN A 24 14.94 -16.45 25.62
N MET A 25 14.60 -15.78 24.53
CA MET A 25 13.46 -14.85 24.50
C MET A 25 12.13 -15.58 24.76
N ILE A 26 11.89 -16.70 24.06
CA ILE A 26 10.66 -17.49 24.18
C ILE A 26 10.51 -18.04 25.61
N ASP A 27 11.60 -18.54 26.19
CA ASP A 27 11.58 -19.05 27.56
C ASP A 27 11.25 -17.96 28.58
N GLN A 28 11.78 -16.74 28.40
CA GLN A 28 11.40 -15.60 29.23
C GLN A 28 9.93 -15.22 29.01
N LEU A 29 9.46 -15.10 27.77
CA LEU A 29 8.07 -14.75 27.46
C LEU A 29 7.08 -15.74 28.08
N LYS A 30 7.38 -17.04 28.06
CA LYS A 30 6.55 -18.09 28.69
C LYS A 30 6.37 -17.93 30.20
N ILE A 31 7.34 -17.31 30.89
CA ILE A 31 7.24 -17.05 32.34
C ILE A 31 6.23 -15.93 32.60
N PHE A 32 6.17 -14.92 31.74
CA PHE A 32 5.34 -13.73 31.93
C PHE A 32 3.96 -13.84 31.29
N ALA A 33 3.81 -14.64 30.23
CA ALA A 33 2.57 -14.75 29.49
C ALA A 33 1.43 -15.36 30.31
N SER A 34 0.31 -14.65 30.34
CA SER A 34 -0.89 -14.98 31.09
C SER A 34 -2.15 -14.87 30.24
N SER A 35 -2.19 -13.93 29.29
CA SER A 35 -3.31 -13.71 28.37
C SER A 35 -3.19 -14.49 27.07
N GLU A 36 -4.29 -14.62 26.33
CA GLU A 36 -4.27 -15.25 25.00
C GLU A 36 -3.48 -14.43 23.98
N GLU A 37 -3.46 -13.10 24.10
CA GLU A 37 -2.63 -12.23 23.25
C GLU A 37 -1.13 -12.46 23.49
N GLU A 38 -0.72 -12.57 24.77
CA GLU A 38 0.67 -12.87 25.14
C GLU A 38 1.09 -14.28 24.66
N LYS A 39 0.17 -15.24 24.69
CA LYS A 39 0.41 -16.58 24.12
C LYS A 39 0.51 -16.58 22.60
N ALA A 40 -0.23 -15.71 21.91
CA ALA A 40 -0.11 -15.57 20.46
C ALA A 40 1.30 -15.11 20.03
N TYR A 41 1.94 -14.24 20.81
CA TYR A 41 3.35 -13.91 20.60
C TYR A 41 4.28 -15.10 20.73
N ILE A 42 4.07 -15.92 21.78
CA ILE A 42 4.88 -17.12 21.99
C ILE A 42 4.71 -18.07 20.80
N GLU A 43 3.47 -18.33 20.37
CA GLU A 43 3.19 -19.16 19.19
C GLU A 43 3.90 -18.60 17.95
N TYR A 44 3.79 -17.28 17.71
CA TYR A 44 4.45 -16.62 16.60
C TYR A 44 5.97 -16.80 16.64
N PHE A 45 6.63 -16.47 17.75
CA PHE A 45 8.09 -16.58 17.85
C PHE A 45 8.59 -18.02 17.80
N GLU A 46 7.83 -18.99 18.32
CA GLU A 46 8.14 -20.41 18.16
C GLU A 46 8.11 -20.81 16.68
N LYS A 47 7.06 -20.43 15.95
CA LYS A 47 6.94 -20.72 14.51
C LYS A 47 7.99 -19.99 13.69
N LEU A 48 8.27 -18.74 14.02
CA LEU A 48 9.29 -17.93 13.35
C LEU A 48 10.69 -18.52 13.55
N LYS A 49 11.02 -18.96 14.77
CA LYS A 49 12.27 -19.69 15.05
C LYS A 49 12.40 -20.91 14.15
N LEU A 50 11.33 -21.72 14.04
CA LEU A 50 11.33 -22.91 13.19
C LEU A 50 11.53 -22.56 11.71
N ALA A 51 10.90 -21.49 11.22
CA ALA A 51 11.08 -21.01 9.85
C ALA A 51 12.52 -20.59 9.55
N PHE A 52 13.13 -19.80 10.44
CA PHE A 52 14.55 -19.40 10.32
C PHE A 52 15.51 -20.59 10.35
N CYS A 53 15.19 -21.62 11.12
CA CYS A 53 16.05 -22.79 11.31
C CYS A 53 15.77 -23.93 10.31
N GLU A 54 14.77 -23.80 9.41
CA GLU A 54 14.42 -24.86 8.48
C GLU A 54 15.50 -25.03 7.40
N LYS A 55 16.11 -26.22 7.41
CA LYS A 55 17.19 -26.59 6.49
C LYS A 55 16.64 -27.37 5.29
N ASP A 56 15.43 -27.90 5.34
CA ASP A 56 14.85 -28.68 4.25
C ASP A 56 14.29 -27.77 3.15
N GLU A 57 14.74 -27.99 1.92
CA GLU A 57 14.32 -27.26 0.73
C GLU A 57 12.82 -27.42 0.48
N ASP A 58 12.26 -28.61 0.79
CA ASP A 58 10.86 -28.93 0.53
C ASP A 58 9.90 -28.41 1.62
N ARG A 59 10.42 -27.94 2.76
CA ARG A 59 9.62 -27.50 3.91
C ARG A 59 9.74 -26.03 4.26
N VAL A 60 10.80 -25.35 3.82
CA VAL A 60 11.08 -23.96 4.21
C VAL A 60 9.93 -23.01 3.90
N ILE A 61 9.32 -23.10 2.71
CA ILE A 61 8.16 -22.25 2.36
C ILE A 61 7.00 -22.49 3.33
N LYS A 62 6.67 -23.75 3.59
CA LYS A 62 5.59 -24.10 4.53
C LYS A 62 5.90 -23.62 5.95
N ALA A 63 7.15 -23.69 6.40
CA ALA A 63 7.54 -23.23 7.72
C ALA A 63 7.35 -21.71 7.88
N TRP A 64 7.69 -20.93 6.85
CA TRP A 64 7.41 -19.50 6.80
C TRP A 64 5.91 -19.18 6.79
N GLN A 65 5.12 -19.89 5.97
CA GLN A 65 3.66 -19.74 5.97
C GLN A 65 3.04 -20.04 7.34
N GLU A 66 3.52 -21.06 8.05
CA GLU A 66 3.08 -21.35 9.43
C GLU A 66 3.43 -20.21 10.41
N ALA A 67 4.58 -19.57 10.24
CA ALA A 67 4.97 -18.39 11.01
C ALA A 67 4.07 -17.19 10.70
N GLU A 68 3.77 -16.92 9.44
CA GLU A 68 2.84 -15.85 9.03
C GLU A 68 1.42 -16.12 9.56
N PHE A 69 0.91 -17.35 9.49
CA PHE A 69 -0.39 -17.68 10.10
C PHE A 69 -0.43 -17.43 11.60
N ALA A 70 0.66 -17.75 12.33
CA ALA A 70 0.76 -17.45 13.75
C ALA A 70 0.84 -15.93 14.00
N TRP A 71 1.59 -15.21 13.17
CA TRP A 71 1.71 -13.75 13.23
C TRP A 71 0.38 -13.03 13.01
N MET A 72 -0.45 -13.51 12.08
CA MET A 72 -1.79 -12.96 11.81
C MET A 72 -2.73 -13.04 13.03
N LYS A 73 -2.43 -13.90 14.01
CA LYS A 73 -3.17 -14.00 15.29
C LYS A 73 -2.69 -12.97 16.32
N VAL A 74 -1.51 -12.39 16.17
CA VAL A 74 -0.98 -11.36 17.07
C VAL A 74 -1.71 -10.04 16.79
N LYS A 75 -2.65 -9.68 17.67
CA LYS A 75 -3.53 -8.51 17.49
C LYS A 75 -3.24 -7.33 18.43
N SER A 76 -2.32 -7.49 19.36
CA SER A 76 -2.01 -6.49 20.39
C SER A 76 -1.46 -5.18 19.79
N PRO A 77 -1.44 -4.08 20.56
CA PRO A 77 -0.87 -2.79 20.12
C PRO A 77 0.60 -2.81 19.72
N LEU A 78 1.42 -3.61 20.41
CA LEU A 78 2.80 -3.86 19.99
C LEU A 78 2.76 -4.86 18.82
N GLN A 79 3.54 -4.61 17.78
CA GLN A 79 3.60 -5.45 16.59
C GLN A 79 5.05 -5.66 16.20
N VAL A 80 5.42 -6.90 15.88
CA VAL A 80 6.70 -7.19 15.22
C VAL A 80 6.45 -7.12 13.73
N GLY A 81 7.20 -6.29 13.02
CA GLY A 81 7.07 -6.17 11.58
C GLY A 81 7.46 -7.45 10.85
N HIS A 82 7.03 -7.55 9.60
CA HIS A 82 7.30 -8.72 8.79
C HIS A 82 8.79 -8.75 8.39
N PRO A 83 9.54 -9.84 8.68
CA PRO A 83 11.00 -9.79 8.60
C PRO A 83 11.56 -10.10 7.20
N LEU A 84 10.71 -10.25 6.18
CA LEU A 84 11.14 -10.59 4.82
C LEU A 84 10.63 -9.56 3.83
N GLU A 85 11.56 -8.93 3.12
CA GLU A 85 11.30 -8.06 1.97
C GLU A 85 12.22 -8.42 0.81
N TYR A 86 11.85 -8.09 -0.42
CA TYR A 86 12.63 -8.48 -1.61
C TYR A 86 13.19 -7.29 -2.40
N TYR A 87 13.06 -6.06 -1.88
CA TYR A 87 13.46 -4.83 -2.59
C TYR A 87 14.95 -4.77 -2.97
N GLU A 88 15.82 -5.47 -2.24
CA GLU A 88 17.27 -5.48 -2.48
C GLU A 88 17.69 -6.49 -3.59
N ASP A 89 16.79 -7.37 -4.04
CA ASP A 89 17.03 -8.28 -5.17
C ASP A 89 16.08 -7.98 -6.34
N ASN A 90 16.60 -7.29 -7.35
CA ASN A 90 15.89 -6.93 -8.56
C ASN A 90 15.32 -8.14 -9.33
N TYR A 91 15.85 -9.34 -9.10
CA TYR A 91 15.36 -10.57 -9.72
C TYR A 91 14.42 -11.38 -8.83
N THR A 92 14.15 -10.94 -7.60
CA THR A 92 13.24 -11.59 -6.64
C THR A 92 13.61 -13.04 -6.31
N HIS A 93 14.89 -13.41 -6.45
CA HIS A 93 15.41 -14.73 -6.11
C HIS A 93 15.77 -14.88 -4.63
N ALA A 94 15.97 -13.76 -3.93
CA ALA A 94 16.30 -13.69 -2.51
C ALA A 94 15.43 -12.66 -1.78
N VAL A 95 15.25 -12.89 -0.48
CA VAL A 95 14.58 -11.96 0.45
C VAL A 95 15.61 -11.39 1.42
N ALA A 96 15.66 -10.06 1.55
CA ALA A 96 16.38 -9.38 2.60
C ALA A 96 15.68 -9.64 3.95
N LEU A 97 16.51 -9.88 4.98
CA LEU A 97 16.02 -9.99 6.35
C LEU A 97 15.92 -8.59 6.96
N GLU A 98 14.77 -8.31 7.54
CA GLU A 98 14.48 -7.08 8.26
C GLU A 98 13.99 -7.42 9.67
N TRP A 99 14.14 -6.48 10.59
CA TRP A 99 13.57 -6.65 11.92
C TRP A 99 13.16 -5.31 12.48
N ASP A 100 11.87 -5.19 12.73
CA ASP A 100 11.32 -3.98 13.32
C ASP A 100 10.22 -4.29 14.34
N ILE A 101 10.06 -3.34 15.26
CA ILE A 101 9.05 -3.35 16.30
C ILE A 101 8.29 -2.04 16.18
N ARG A 102 6.97 -2.14 16.13
CA ARG A 102 6.02 -1.05 15.97
C ARG A 102 5.11 -1.03 17.18
N ILE A 103 4.71 0.16 17.57
CA ILE A 103 3.68 0.34 18.60
C ILE A 103 2.53 1.13 18.01
N GLU A 104 1.32 0.66 18.27
CA GLU A 104 0.10 1.40 17.97
C GLU A 104 0.16 2.79 18.59
N ASP A 105 -0.16 3.80 17.79
CA ASP A 105 -0.12 5.19 18.18
C ASP A 105 -1.51 5.64 18.63
N GLU A 106 -1.58 6.60 19.55
CA GLU A 106 -2.85 7.22 19.89
C GLU A 106 -3.32 8.07 18.72
N ASN A 107 -4.50 7.75 18.20
CA ASN A 107 -5.04 8.41 17.02
C ASN A 107 -6.58 8.46 17.06
N ASP A 108 -7.15 9.47 16.41
CA ASP A 108 -8.59 9.68 16.31
C ASP A 108 -9.22 8.89 15.12
N PHE A 109 -8.46 7.99 14.47
CA PHE A 109 -8.91 7.32 13.26
C PHE A 109 -9.88 6.18 13.59
N ASP A 110 -11.11 6.28 13.08
CA ASP A 110 -12.12 5.25 13.25
C ASP A 110 -11.98 4.15 12.19
N VAL A 111 -11.16 3.15 12.51
CA VAL A 111 -10.88 1.99 11.64
C VAL A 111 -12.16 1.25 11.25
N LEU A 112 -13.12 1.11 12.17
CA LEU A 112 -14.36 0.38 11.91
C LEU A 112 -15.26 1.15 10.94
N LYS A 113 -15.41 2.46 11.16
CA LYS A 113 -16.16 3.32 10.24
C LYS A 113 -15.52 3.32 8.85
N PHE A 114 -14.21 3.52 8.76
CA PHE A 114 -13.50 3.53 7.49
C PHE A 114 -13.64 2.20 6.74
N GLY A 115 -13.49 1.07 7.44
CA GLY A 115 -13.69 -0.26 6.84
C GLY A 115 -15.10 -0.46 6.28
N ASN A 116 -16.13 0.10 6.92
CA ASN A 116 -17.50 0.06 6.41
C ASN A 116 -17.69 0.96 5.18
N GLU A 117 -17.17 2.19 5.21
CA GLU A 117 -17.18 3.10 4.05
C GLU A 117 -16.49 2.47 2.83
N ILE A 118 -15.37 1.78 3.05
CA ILE A 118 -14.65 1.04 1.99
C ILE A 118 -15.52 -0.07 1.39
N LYS A 119 -16.23 -0.85 2.22
CA LYS A 119 -17.18 -1.87 1.74
C LYS A 119 -18.32 -1.26 0.93
N GLU A 120 -18.93 -0.21 1.45
CA GLU A 120 -20.04 0.50 0.78
C GLU A 120 -19.59 1.02 -0.59
N SER A 121 -18.38 1.59 -0.68
CA SER A 121 -17.79 2.07 -1.91
C SER A 121 -17.55 0.96 -2.93
N PHE A 122 -16.97 -0.17 -2.51
CA PHE A 122 -16.79 -1.33 -3.37
C PHE A 122 -18.14 -1.83 -3.93
N GLU A 123 -19.12 -2.03 -3.05
CA GLU A 123 -20.44 -2.49 -3.45
C GLU A 123 -21.13 -1.52 -4.42
N HIS A 124 -20.96 -0.21 -4.21
CA HIS A 124 -21.52 0.81 -5.09
C HIS A 124 -20.93 0.71 -6.51
N VAL A 125 -19.59 0.63 -6.62
CA VAL A 125 -18.94 0.46 -7.93
C VAL A 125 -19.32 -0.88 -8.57
N TYR A 126 -19.33 -1.96 -7.80
CA TYR A 126 -19.68 -3.30 -8.27
C TYR A 126 -21.12 -3.35 -8.84
N LYS A 127 -22.08 -2.73 -8.16
CA LYS A 127 -23.46 -2.60 -8.66
C LYS A 127 -23.53 -1.77 -9.95
N ASN A 128 -22.75 -0.69 -10.03
CA ASN A 128 -22.76 0.22 -11.18
C ASN A 128 -22.15 -0.37 -12.46
N ILE A 129 -21.15 -1.26 -12.35
CA ILE A 129 -20.57 -1.91 -13.54
C ILE A 129 -21.52 -2.94 -14.18
N GLY A 130 -22.55 -3.37 -13.45
CA GLY A 130 -23.65 -4.20 -13.96
C GLY A 130 -23.24 -5.64 -14.32
N LEU A 131 -22.14 -6.14 -13.74
CA LEU A 131 -21.68 -7.52 -13.89
C LEU A 131 -22.01 -8.31 -12.63
N GLU A 132 -22.52 -9.54 -12.81
CA GLU A 132 -22.79 -10.47 -11.72
C GLU A 132 -21.65 -11.50 -11.62
N ASP A 133 -20.65 -11.21 -10.79
CA ASP A 133 -19.60 -12.17 -10.37
C ASP A 133 -19.65 -12.30 -8.83
N CYS A 134 -20.59 -13.13 -8.35
CA CYS A 134 -20.82 -13.30 -6.91
C CYS A 134 -19.61 -13.83 -6.15
N GLU A 135 -18.71 -14.58 -6.80
CA GLU A 135 -17.50 -15.08 -6.16
C GLU A 135 -16.48 -13.96 -5.99
N LEU A 136 -16.29 -13.10 -7.01
CA LEU A 136 -15.47 -11.88 -6.88
C LEU A 136 -15.98 -10.99 -5.75
N GLU A 137 -17.27 -10.69 -5.71
CA GLU A 137 -17.88 -9.86 -4.67
C GLU A 137 -17.61 -10.43 -3.27
N LYS A 138 -17.87 -11.73 -3.09
CA LYS A 138 -17.66 -12.42 -1.82
C LYS A 138 -16.20 -12.47 -1.40
N GLU A 139 -15.28 -12.73 -2.33
CA GLU A 139 -13.84 -12.76 -2.05
C GLU A 139 -13.33 -11.38 -1.63
N VAL A 140 -13.71 -10.32 -2.36
CA VAL A 140 -13.31 -8.94 -2.04
C VAL A 140 -13.86 -8.51 -0.68
N LEU A 141 -15.15 -8.71 -0.41
CA LEU A 141 -15.75 -8.38 0.88
C LEU A 141 -15.10 -9.17 2.03
N SER A 142 -14.79 -10.45 1.81
CA SER A 142 -14.08 -11.26 2.80
C SER A 142 -12.66 -10.75 3.06
N ASN A 143 -11.95 -10.30 2.03
CA ASN A 143 -10.60 -9.77 2.17
C ASN A 143 -10.60 -8.42 2.91
N ILE A 144 -11.58 -7.55 2.64
CA ILE A 144 -11.76 -6.32 3.42
C ILE A 144 -12.00 -6.64 4.90
N GLU A 145 -12.85 -7.63 5.21
CA GLU A 145 -13.15 -8.04 6.59
C GLU A 145 -11.97 -8.64 7.36
N LYS A 146 -11.13 -9.41 6.68
CA LYS A 146 -9.95 -10.02 7.31
C LYS A 146 -8.79 -9.04 7.45
N THR A 147 -8.83 -7.91 6.76
CA THR A 147 -7.77 -6.90 6.79
C THR A 147 -7.73 -6.22 8.15
N GLN A 148 -6.54 -6.19 8.76
CA GLN A 148 -6.29 -5.57 10.06
C GLN A 148 -5.49 -4.29 9.81
N LEU A 149 -5.93 -3.16 10.35
CA LEU A 149 -5.23 -1.88 10.18
C LEU A 149 -4.66 -1.42 11.52
N TYR A 150 -3.40 -1.04 11.52
CA TYR A 150 -2.66 -0.53 12.66
C TYR A 150 -2.08 0.84 12.32
N ILE A 151 -2.55 1.88 13.01
CA ILE A 151 -1.88 3.17 13.01
C ILE A 151 -0.75 3.09 14.02
N CYS A 152 0.49 3.20 13.57
CA CYS A 152 1.63 2.88 14.42
C CYS A 152 2.82 3.82 14.22
N THR A 153 3.74 3.77 15.18
CA THR A 153 5.04 4.41 15.12
C THR A 153 6.12 3.31 15.16
N PRO A 154 7.12 3.34 14.25
CA PRO A 154 8.28 2.45 14.34
C PRO A 154 9.09 2.79 15.61
N MET A 155 9.33 1.79 16.46
CA MET A 155 10.14 1.95 17.68
C MET A 155 11.61 1.59 17.43
N ILE A 156 11.81 0.42 16.83
CA ILE A 156 13.12 -0.17 16.58
C ILE A 156 13.05 -0.76 15.18
N PHE A 157 14.03 -0.49 14.33
CA PHE A 157 14.12 -1.05 12.99
C PHE A 157 15.58 -1.27 12.60
N TYR A 158 15.85 -2.39 11.94
CA TYR A 158 17.16 -2.80 11.45
C TYR A 158 17.02 -3.43 10.06
N GLY A 159 18.06 -3.33 9.22
CA GLY A 159 18.04 -3.85 7.86
C GLY A 159 17.89 -2.74 6.81
N ALA A 160 17.18 -3.01 5.71
CA ALA A 160 17.00 -2.00 4.66
C ALA A 160 16.15 -0.81 5.14
N GLU A 161 15.26 -1.05 6.11
CA GLU A 161 14.52 -0.02 6.84
C GLU A 161 15.39 1.00 7.61
N LEU A 162 16.69 0.76 7.83
CA LEU A 162 17.60 1.78 8.39
C LEU A 162 17.64 3.07 7.56
N LYS A 163 17.19 3.02 6.30
CA LYS A 163 16.99 4.19 5.44
C LYS A 163 15.78 5.06 5.85
N GLY A 164 14.93 4.59 6.78
CA GLY A 164 13.83 5.35 7.41
C GLY A 164 12.63 5.60 6.49
N LEU A 165 12.43 4.76 5.48
CA LEU A 165 11.40 4.95 4.45
C LEU A 165 10.09 4.23 4.83
N PHE A 166 9.44 4.69 5.90
CA PHE A 166 8.11 4.21 6.26
C PHE A 166 7.06 5.16 5.69
N SER A 167 6.23 4.68 4.76
CA SER A 167 4.97 5.34 4.36
C SER A 167 3.80 4.57 4.95
N ALA A 168 3.57 3.36 4.45
CA ALA A 168 2.70 2.31 4.97
C ALA A 168 3.30 0.96 4.55
N GLN A 169 2.84 -0.14 5.15
CA GLN A 169 3.23 -1.49 4.72
C GLN A 169 2.03 -2.43 4.76
N VAL A 170 1.91 -3.30 3.76
CA VAL A 170 0.84 -4.30 3.67
C VAL A 170 1.45 -5.68 3.54
N VAL A 171 1.16 -6.54 4.52
CA VAL A 171 1.82 -7.84 4.70
C VAL A 171 0.83 -8.87 5.28
N PRO A 172 1.02 -10.19 5.10
CA PRO A 172 2.15 -10.83 4.43
C PRO A 172 2.09 -10.69 2.91
N ASN A 173 3.26 -10.84 2.27
CA ASN A 173 3.40 -10.87 0.82
C ASN A 173 2.97 -12.23 0.21
N ASP A 174 2.89 -13.29 1.00
CA ASP A 174 2.44 -14.61 0.56
C ASP A 174 0.93 -14.62 0.23
N GLU A 175 0.59 -14.88 -1.03
CA GLU A 175 -0.80 -14.93 -1.53
C GLU A 175 -1.63 -16.06 -0.91
N PHE A 176 -1.00 -17.20 -0.57
CA PHE A 176 -1.69 -18.34 0.03
C PHE A 176 -2.07 -18.06 1.49
N VAL A 177 -1.20 -17.39 2.25
CA VAL A 177 -1.52 -16.95 3.61
C VAL A 177 -2.53 -15.81 3.57
N SER A 178 -2.30 -14.79 2.75
CA SER A 178 -3.15 -13.60 2.71
C SER A 178 -4.58 -13.90 2.25
N SER A 179 -4.80 -14.80 1.29
CA SER A 179 -6.15 -15.27 0.90
C SER A 179 -6.92 -15.95 2.06
N LYS A 180 -6.21 -16.61 2.97
CA LYS A 180 -6.81 -17.36 4.08
C LYS A 180 -7.00 -16.52 5.34
N ALA A 181 -5.98 -15.74 5.71
CA ALA A 181 -5.91 -15.03 6.98
C ALA A 181 -6.08 -13.50 6.86
N GLY A 182 -6.14 -12.96 5.65
CA GLY A 182 -6.14 -11.52 5.37
C GLY A 182 -4.74 -10.91 5.40
N LYS A 183 -4.69 -9.59 5.42
CA LYS A 183 -3.45 -8.81 5.53
C LYS A 183 -3.48 -7.89 6.74
N LYS A 184 -2.31 -7.48 7.21
CA LYS A 184 -2.13 -6.35 8.11
C LYS A 184 -1.63 -5.16 7.30
N ILE A 185 -2.28 -4.01 7.49
CA ILE A 185 -1.86 -2.71 7.01
C ILE A 185 -1.27 -1.95 8.19
N PHE A 186 -0.04 -1.48 8.05
CA PHE A 186 0.62 -0.62 9.01
C PHE A 186 0.74 0.78 8.42
N ALA A 187 0.09 1.76 9.04
CA ALA A 187 0.09 3.15 8.62
C ALA A 187 0.88 4.01 9.62
N PHE A 188 1.84 4.79 9.13
CA PHE A 188 2.80 5.50 9.97
C PHE A 188 2.52 7.01 10.04
N ILE A 189 1.27 7.38 10.33
CA ILE A 189 0.73 8.75 10.19
C ILE A 189 1.64 9.80 10.85
N ASN A 190 1.92 9.65 12.15
CA ASN A 190 2.70 10.63 12.91
C ASN A 190 4.16 10.71 12.43
N PHE A 191 4.77 9.56 12.15
CA PHE A 191 6.13 9.49 11.63
C PHE A 191 6.26 10.19 10.27
N VAL A 192 5.33 9.93 9.35
CA VAL A 192 5.32 10.57 8.02
C VAL A 192 5.05 12.07 8.14
N TYR A 193 4.16 12.49 9.03
CA TYR A 193 3.88 13.90 9.27
C TYR A 193 5.11 14.66 9.75
N GLU A 194 5.80 14.16 10.78
CA GLU A 194 7.00 14.80 11.31
C GLU A 194 8.15 14.78 10.29
N ASN A 195 8.31 13.68 9.54
CA ASN A 195 9.29 13.65 8.44
C ASN A 195 8.94 14.62 7.30
N ALA A 196 7.66 14.85 7.01
CA ALA A 196 7.26 15.82 6.00
C ALA A 196 7.65 17.25 6.42
N LYS A 197 7.58 17.59 7.72
CA LYS A 197 7.97 18.89 8.27
C LYS A 197 9.48 19.14 8.22
N THR A 198 10.30 18.10 8.28
CA THR A 198 11.77 18.23 8.25
C THR A 198 12.35 18.33 6.83
N LYS A 199 11.58 17.93 5.81
CA LYS A 199 12.01 18.00 4.41
C LYS A 199 12.21 19.46 3.96
N PRO A 200 13.35 19.79 3.32
CA PRO A 200 13.59 21.13 2.81
C PRO A 200 12.62 21.46 1.67
N PHE A 201 12.33 22.75 1.50
CA PHE A 201 11.58 23.21 0.35
C PHE A 201 12.45 23.09 -0.91
N MET A 202 12.04 22.22 -1.84
CA MET A 202 12.81 21.91 -3.03
C MET A 202 12.65 23.01 -4.10
N LYS A 203 13.76 23.45 -4.70
CA LYS A 203 13.76 24.47 -5.77
C LYS A 203 12.88 24.07 -6.96
N ILE A 204 12.91 22.80 -7.35
CA ILE A 204 12.09 22.27 -8.45
C ILE A 204 10.59 22.47 -8.20
N SER A 205 10.14 22.43 -6.93
CA SER A 205 8.73 22.69 -6.61
C SER A 205 8.32 24.11 -6.98
N SER A 206 9.16 25.12 -6.72
CA SER A 206 8.88 26.51 -7.14
C SER A 206 9.08 26.77 -8.63
N GLU A 207 9.72 25.86 -9.37
CA GLU A 207 9.84 25.95 -10.83
C GLU A 207 8.64 25.32 -11.55
N VAL A 208 7.95 24.37 -10.89
CA VAL A 208 6.82 23.63 -11.47
C VAL A 208 5.47 24.18 -11.02
N PHE A 209 5.33 24.56 -9.75
CA PHE A 209 4.06 24.95 -9.16
C PHE A 209 3.99 26.44 -8.85
N ASP A 210 2.81 27.03 -9.05
CA ASP A 210 2.53 28.39 -8.62
C ASP A 210 2.62 28.55 -7.10
N LYS A 211 3.02 29.75 -6.67
CA LYS A 211 3.22 30.08 -5.25
C LYS A 211 1.97 29.83 -4.40
N GLU A 212 0.78 30.20 -4.90
CA GLU A 212 -0.48 30.03 -4.16
C GLU A 212 -0.80 28.56 -3.89
N PHE A 213 -0.59 27.68 -4.87
CA PHE A 213 -0.75 26.23 -4.72
C PHE A 213 0.22 25.67 -3.69
N LEU A 214 1.49 26.08 -3.74
CA LEU A 214 2.51 25.66 -2.77
C LEU A 214 2.21 26.16 -1.35
N ASP A 215 1.78 27.41 -1.21
CA ASP A 215 1.42 28.00 0.07
C ASP A 215 0.22 27.27 0.69
N PHE A 216 -0.77 26.85 -0.10
CA PHE A 216 -1.91 26.04 0.36
C PHE A 216 -1.44 24.74 1.03
N GLY A 217 -0.62 23.94 0.33
CA GLY A 217 -0.08 22.70 0.88
C GLY A 217 0.81 22.91 2.12
N ARG A 218 1.60 23.98 2.14
CA ARG A 218 2.43 24.33 3.31
C ARG A 218 1.60 24.76 4.51
N ASN A 219 0.51 25.50 4.28
CA ASN A 219 -0.38 25.91 5.36
C ASN A 219 -1.03 24.69 6.03
N ILE A 220 -1.42 23.69 5.24
CA ILE A 220 -1.93 22.42 5.79
C ILE A 220 -0.84 21.73 6.62
N LEU A 221 0.36 21.54 6.06
CA LEU A 221 1.46 20.84 6.71
C LEU A 221 1.92 21.46 8.04
N PHE A 222 1.95 22.79 8.15
CA PHE A 222 2.51 23.46 9.33
C PHE A 222 1.46 23.98 10.33
N TYR A 223 0.21 24.17 9.91
CA TYR A 223 -0.81 24.81 10.74
C TYR A 223 -2.13 24.03 10.85
N GLN A 224 -2.31 22.95 10.08
CA GLN A 224 -3.56 22.17 10.07
C GLN A 224 -3.27 20.67 10.17
N GLU A 225 -2.58 20.26 11.23
CA GLU A 225 -2.20 18.86 11.48
C GLU A 225 -3.35 17.87 11.29
N LYS A 226 -4.53 18.18 11.85
CA LYS A 226 -5.72 17.32 11.74
C LYS A 226 -6.16 17.10 10.30
N ILE A 227 -6.13 18.14 9.48
CA ILE A 227 -6.45 18.05 8.04
C ILE A 227 -5.38 17.25 7.32
N TRP A 228 -4.10 17.48 7.63
CA TRP A 228 -3.00 16.73 7.02
C TRP A 228 -3.14 15.22 7.28
N LYS A 229 -3.42 14.81 8.53
CA LYS A 229 -3.60 13.41 8.90
C LYS A 229 -4.79 12.77 8.19
N ARG A 230 -5.91 13.48 8.11
CA ARG A 230 -7.09 13.04 7.35
C ARG A 230 -6.88 12.93 5.84
N VAL A 231 -6.04 13.78 5.26
CA VAL A 231 -5.62 13.62 3.85
C VAL A 231 -4.81 12.34 3.69
N TYR A 232 -3.90 12.03 4.62
CA TYR A 232 -3.13 10.79 4.60
C TYR A 232 -4.03 9.54 4.74
N GLU A 233 -5.07 9.60 5.56
CA GLU A 233 -6.07 8.53 5.69
C GLU A 233 -6.73 8.22 4.33
N VAL A 234 -7.06 9.26 3.56
CA VAL A 234 -7.62 9.09 2.21
C VAL A 234 -6.57 8.58 1.22
N SER A 235 -5.42 9.26 1.12
CA SER A 235 -4.47 9.02 0.03
C SER A 235 -3.57 7.81 0.24
N THR A 236 -3.25 7.46 1.49
CA THR A 236 -2.33 6.37 1.82
C THR A 236 -3.09 5.16 2.34
N ILE A 237 -3.90 5.30 3.40
CA ILE A 237 -4.67 4.15 3.91
C ILE A 237 -5.72 3.72 2.87
N GLY A 238 -6.41 4.68 2.25
CA GLY A 238 -7.33 4.40 1.14
C GLY A 238 -6.66 3.71 -0.05
N HIS A 239 -5.40 4.04 -0.37
CA HIS A 239 -4.62 3.35 -1.39
C HIS A 239 -4.43 1.87 -1.05
N GLU A 240 -4.01 1.55 0.18
CA GLU A 240 -3.80 0.17 0.60
C GLU A 240 -5.08 -0.68 0.54
N PHE A 241 -6.23 -0.10 0.89
CA PHE A 241 -7.53 -0.77 0.70
C PHE A 241 -7.94 -0.85 -0.78
N GLY A 242 -7.56 0.15 -1.58
CA GLY A 242 -7.81 0.15 -3.02
C GLY A 242 -7.17 -1.03 -3.76
N HIS A 243 -6.03 -1.55 -3.27
CA HIS A 243 -5.46 -2.79 -3.81
C HIS A 243 -6.39 -4.00 -3.70
N ILE A 244 -7.29 -4.03 -2.70
CA ILE A 244 -8.22 -5.13 -2.46
C ILE A 244 -9.36 -5.11 -3.49
N PHE A 245 -9.69 -3.94 -4.06
CA PHE A 245 -10.84 -3.81 -4.96
C PHE A 245 -10.64 -4.66 -6.23
N PHE A 246 -11.69 -5.41 -6.56
CA PHE A 246 -11.79 -6.25 -7.76
C PHE A 246 -10.64 -7.28 -7.94
N ILE A 247 -9.98 -7.68 -6.84
CA ILE A 247 -9.02 -8.78 -6.83
C ILE A 247 -9.68 -10.04 -6.29
N ALA A 248 -9.70 -11.09 -7.13
CA ALA A 248 -10.11 -12.45 -6.78
C ALA A 248 -9.02 -13.44 -7.22
N ASN A 249 -9.26 -14.71 -6.94
CA ASN A 249 -8.43 -15.81 -7.45
C ASN A 249 -8.21 -15.69 -8.97
N ASP A 250 -6.95 -15.90 -9.39
CA ASP A 250 -6.46 -15.81 -10.76
C ASP A 250 -6.59 -14.42 -11.46
N THR A 251 -7.02 -13.34 -10.77
CA THR A 251 -7.13 -12.01 -11.38
C THR A 251 -5.80 -11.53 -11.95
N GLU A 252 -4.74 -11.46 -11.13
CA GLU A 252 -3.41 -11.04 -11.58
C GLU A 252 -2.92 -11.91 -12.74
N LYS A 253 -2.93 -13.23 -12.57
CA LYS A 253 -2.48 -14.17 -13.59
C LYS A 253 -3.20 -14.00 -14.93
N THR A 254 -4.51 -13.77 -14.90
CA THR A 254 -5.33 -13.66 -16.12
C THR A 254 -5.12 -12.31 -16.81
N MET A 255 -5.00 -11.24 -16.03
CA MET A 255 -4.82 -9.89 -16.56
C MET A 255 -3.36 -9.59 -16.94
N ASN A 256 -2.41 -10.40 -16.49
CA ASN A 256 -0.97 -10.20 -16.72
C ASN A 256 -0.41 -10.99 -17.91
N GLN A 257 -1.23 -11.40 -18.90
CA GLN A 257 -0.74 -12.16 -20.06
C GLN A 257 0.31 -11.37 -20.86
N SER A 258 0.17 -10.05 -20.90
CA SER A 258 1.09 -9.12 -21.53
C SER A 258 2.19 -8.56 -20.62
N GLY A 259 2.18 -8.86 -19.32
CA GLY A 259 3.17 -8.34 -18.36
C GLY A 259 2.89 -6.94 -17.80
N PHE A 260 1.70 -6.36 -18.03
CA PHE A 260 1.36 -4.98 -17.63
C PHE A 260 0.42 -4.85 -16.42
N PHE A 261 0.12 -5.93 -15.70
CA PHE A 261 -0.82 -5.89 -14.56
C PHE A 261 -0.42 -4.86 -13.50
N LYS A 262 0.84 -4.92 -13.05
CA LYS A 262 1.38 -3.98 -12.05
C LYS A 262 1.27 -2.52 -12.50
N ASN A 263 1.30 -2.23 -13.81
CA ASN A 263 1.23 -0.86 -14.31
C ASN A 263 -0.12 -0.17 -14.12
N ILE A 264 -1.20 -0.93 -13.97
CA ILE A 264 -2.53 -0.37 -13.68
C ILE A 264 -2.94 -0.54 -12.21
N GLU A 265 -2.21 -1.34 -11.45
CA GLU A 265 -2.49 -1.64 -10.03
C GLU A 265 -2.34 -0.40 -9.14
N GLU A 266 -1.27 0.38 -9.26
CA GLU A 266 -1.05 1.59 -8.44
C GLU A 266 -2.13 2.65 -8.69
N TYR A 267 -2.57 2.80 -9.95
CA TYR A 267 -3.70 3.66 -10.30
C TYR A 267 -4.99 3.15 -9.68
N LYS A 268 -5.27 1.84 -9.77
CA LYS A 268 -6.44 1.21 -9.14
C LYS A 268 -6.43 1.45 -7.63
N ALA A 269 -5.30 1.25 -6.99
CA ALA A 269 -5.13 1.41 -5.55
C ALA A 269 -5.39 2.84 -5.09
N THR A 270 -4.62 3.81 -5.62
CA THR A 270 -4.80 5.23 -5.27
C THR A 270 -6.22 5.70 -5.58
N THR A 271 -6.75 5.33 -6.74
CA THR A 271 -8.09 5.77 -7.14
C THR A 271 -9.18 5.05 -6.35
N GLY A 272 -8.98 3.81 -5.89
CA GLY A 272 -9.89 3.13 -4.96
C GLY A 272 -10.07 3.91 -3.66
N GLY A 273 -8.98 4.46 -3.11
CA GLY A 273 -9.03 5.41 -2.00
C GLY A 273 -9.80 6.69 -2.31
N LEU A 274 -9.59 7.27 -3.51
CA LEU A 274 -10.33 8.45 -3.97
C LEU A 274 -11.83 8.18 -4.16
N ILE A 275 -12.18 7.00 -4.68
CA ILE A 275 -13.58 6.61 -4.88
C ILE A 275 -14.29 6.49 -3.54
N ASN A 276 -13.62 5.92 -2.54
CA ASN A 276 -14.15 5.93 -1.18
C ASN A 276 -14.36 7.35 -0.66
N PHE A 277 -13.41 8.25 -0.90
CA PHE A 277 -13.56 9.65 -0.55
C PHE A 277 -14.72 10.33 -1.29
N PHE A 278 -14.87 10.12 -2.61
CA PHE A 278 -15.92 10.73 -3.42
C PHE A 278 -17.34 10.34 -3.00
N TYR A 279 -17.53 9.13 -2.46
CA TYR A 279 -18.83 8.68 -1.94
C TYR A 279 -19.09 9.11 -0.50
N HIS A 280 -18.05 9.51 0.23
CA HIS A 280 -18.11 9.87 1.65
C HIS A 280 -17.45 11.22 1.93
N GLU A 281 -17.62 12.18 1.02
CA GLU A 281 -16.89 13.45 1.04
C GLU A 281 -17.15 14.25 2.31
N GLN A 282 -16.12 14.98 2.71
CA GLN A 282 -16.18 15.94 3.81
C GLN A 282 -15.66 17.27 3.27
N ASP A 283 -16.46 18.33 3.41
CA ASP A 283 -16.22 19.62 2.78
C ASP A 283 -14.82 20.20 3.09
N ASP A 284 -14.33 19.99 4.31
CA ASP A 284 -13.01 20.47 4.76
C ASP A 284 -11.84 19.68 4.16
N LEU A 285 -12.09 18.53 3.53
CA LEU A 285 -11.08 17.67 2.91
C LEU A 285 -11.04 17.73 1.38
N ILE A 286 -12.07 18.27 0.72
CA ILE A 286 -12.16 18.30 -0.75
C ILE A 286 -10.89 18.90 -1.38
N MET A 287 -10.60 20.16 -1.05
CA MET A 287 -9.42 20.85 -1.63
C MET A 287 -8.09 20.29 -1.11
N PRO A 288 -7.94 19.92 0.19
CA PRO A 288 -6.73 19.24 0.67
C PRO A 288 -6.39 17.93 -0.05
N VAL A 289 -7.36 17.04 -0.23
CA VAL A 289 -7.17 15.77 -0.96
C VAL A 289 -6.85 16.06 -2.42
N PHE A 290 -7.58 16.99 -3.04
CA PHE A 290 -7.34 17.36 -4.43
C PHE A 290 -5.95 17.95 -4.67
N HIS A 291 -5.47 18.79 -3.76
CA HIS A 291 -4.10 19.32 -3.79
C HIS A 291 -3.06 18.19 -3.69
N GLU A 292 -3.25 17.25 -2.76
CA GLU A 292 -2.35 16.10 -2.60
C GLU A 292 -2.28 15.26 -3.89
N LEU A 293 -3.44 14.96 -4.47
CA LEU A 293 -3.56 14.20 -5.72
C LEU A 293 -2.84 14.87 -6.90
N ILE A 294 -3.08 16.17 -7.13
CA ILE A 294 -2.42 16.93 -8.19
C ILE A 294 -0.91 16.89 -8.00
N LYS A 295 -0.45 17.16 -6.77
CA LYS A 295 0.98 17.16 -6.43
C LYS A 295 1.60 15.78 -6.62
N ARG A 296 0.90 14.72 -6.23
CA ARG A 296 1.32 13.33 -6.41
C ARG A 296 1.46 13.02 -7.90
N ALA A 297 0.40 13.19 -8.69
CA ALA A 297 0.38 12.88 -10.12
C ALA A 297 1.54 13.56 -10.88
N ILE A 298 1.80 14.84 -10.62
CA ILE A 298 2.93 15.58 -11.22
C ILE A 298 4.27 15.06 -10.69
N GLY A 299 4.38 14.78 -9.39
CA GLY A 299 5.58 14.26 -8.76
C GLY A 299 6.01 12.89 -9.31
N LEU A 300 5.04 12.03 -9.64
CA LEU A 300 5.28 10.68 -10.18
C LEU A 300 5.96 10.68 -11.56
N ILE A 301 5.98 11.83 -12.28
CA ILE A 301 6.76 12.00 -13.52
C ILE A 301 8.26 11.74 -13.26
N SER A 302 8.76 12.03 -12.05
CA SER A 302 10.17 11.80 -11.69
C SER A 302 10.61 10.33 -11.82
N TRP A 303 9.66 9.39 -11.85
CA TRP A 303 9.90 7.95 -12.00
C TRP A 303 9.92 7.45 -13.44
N GLN A 304 9.76 8.33 -14.44
CA GLN A 304 9.71 7.96 -15.86
C GLN A 304 10.86 7.05 -16.32
N ARG A 305 12.05 7.19 -15.71
CA ARG A 305 13.27 6.46 -16.09
C ARG A 305 13.78 5.51 -15.02
N VAL A 306 12.92 5.13 -14.07
CA VAL A 306 13.26 4.21 -12.97
C VAL A 306 12.36 2.99 -13.10
N ASP A 307 12.92 1.90 -13.62
CA ASP A 307 12.15 0.72 -14.04
C ASP A 307 11.43 0.05 -12.87
N GLU A 308 12.07 0.03 -11.68
CA GLU A 308 11.55 -0.62 -10.48
C GLU A 308 10.25 0.03 -9.96
N VAL A 309 10.06 1.32 -10.24
CA VAL A 309 8.89 2.11 -9.82
C VAL A 309 8.06 2.59 -11.02
N ARG A 310 8.21 1.93 -12.17
CA ARG A 310 7.41 2.18 -13.37
C ARG A 310 5.89 2.10 -13.10
N PRO A 311 5.35 1.21 -12.25
CA PRO A 311 3.94 1.24 -11.85
C PRO A 311 3.44 2.60 -11.34
N TYR A 312 4.25 3.30 -10.54
CA TYR A 312 3.92 4.63 -10.05
C TYR A 312 3.99 5.69 -11.16
N TYR A 313 4.92 5.55 -12.11
CA TYR A 313 4.93 6.43 -13.27
C TYR A 313 3.65 6.26 -14.11
N THR A 314 3.19 5.02 -14.33
CA THR A 314 1.95 4.76 -15.08
C THR A 314 0.71 5.21 -14.33
N GLU A 315 0.68 5.12 -12.99
CA GLU A 315 -0.33 5.82 -12.17
C GLU A 315 -0.36 7.32 -12.48
N GLY A 316 0.81 7.97 -12.40
CA GLY A 316 0.95 9.39 -12.69
C GLY A 316 0.43 9.76 -14.08
N LEU A 317 0.74 8.96 -15.11
CA LEU A 317 0.23 9.19 -16.47
C LEU A 317 -1.30 9.17 -16.53
N ILE A 318 -1.95 8.18 -15.92
CA ILE A 318 -3.42 8.06 -15.96
C ILE A 318 -4.07 9.24 -15.22
N HIS A 319 -3.60 9.59 -14.02
CA HIS A 319 -4.12 10.77 -13.31
C HIS A 319 -3.86 12.06 -14.07
N LEU A 320 -2.67 12.23 -14.66
CA LEU A 320 -2.34 13.41 -15.47
C LEU A 320 -3.27 13.52 -16.68
N SER A 321 -3.56 12.42 -17.39
CA SER A 321 -4.52 12.44 -18.50
C SER A 321 -5.88 12.98 -18.05
N LEU A 322 -6.41 12.51 -16.92
CA LEU A 322 -7.69 13.00 -16.37
C LEU A 322 -7.61 14.46 -15.91
N LEU A 323 -6.49 14.87 -15.31
CA LEU A 323 -6.25 16.25 -14.88
C LEU A 323 -6.13 17.23 -16.05
N PHE A 324 -5.55 16.81 -17.18
CA PHE A 324 -5.55 17.60 -18.42
C PHE A 324 -6.93 17.62 -19.09
N GLU A 325 -7.62 16.47 -19.16
CA GLU A 325 -8.97 16.38 -19.75
C GLU A 325 -10.01 17.20 -18.99
N SER A 326 -9.90 17.27 -17.66
CA SER A 326 -10.72 18.13 -16.79
C SER A 326 -10.36 19.62 -16.84
N GLU A 327 -9.31 19.99 -17.60
CA GLU A 327 -8.74 21.35 -17.64
C GLU A 327 -8.19 21.82 -16.28
N VAL A 328 -7.98 20.92 -15.30
CA VAL A 328 -7.33 21.24 -14.04
C VAL A 328 -5.88 21.64 -14.28
N LEU A 329 -5.21 20.89 -15.15
CA LEU A 329 -3.85 21.19 -15.61
C LEU A 329 -3.89 21.74 -17.02
N ILE A 330 -3.15 22.82 -17.23
CA ILE A 330 -2.89 23.41 -18.55
C ILE A 330 -1.39 23.62 -18.66
N PHE A 331 -0.77 23.09 -19.71
CA PHE A 331 0.66 23.29 -19.96
C PHE A 331 0.87 24.08 -21.24
N GLU A 332 1.25 25.34 -21.09
CA GLU A 332 1.43 26.27 -22.21
C GLU A 332 2.67 27.14 -22.00
N ASN A 333 3.39 27.45 -23.08
CA ASN A 333 4.58 28.31 -23.04
C ASN A 333 5.63 27.85 -21.99
N ASN A 334 5.83 26.53 -21.85
CA ASN A 334 6.70 25.90 -20.85
C ASN A 334 6.33 26.22 -19.39
N ASN A 335 5.09 26.59 -19.12
CA ASN A 335 4.57 26.81 -17.77
C ASN A 335 3.36 25.91 -17.52
N LEU A 336 3.32 25.32 -16.33
CA LEU A 336 2.17 24.59 -15.84
C LEU A 336 1.27 25.55 -15.07
N LYS A 337 0.01 25.67 -15.51
CA LYS A 337 -1.04 26.36 -14.77
C LYS A 337 -1.96 25.34 -14.13
N ILE A 338 -2.35 25.58 -12.88
CA ILE A 338 -3.28 24.74 -12.12
C ILE A 338 -4.55 25.53 -11.84
N ASN A 339 -5.67 25.10 -12.44
CA ASN A 339 -6.99 25.63 -12.11
C ASN A 339 -7.50 24.92 -10.84
N PHE A 340 -7.22 25.53 -9.68
CA PHE A 340 -7.44 24.94 -8.36
C PHE A 340 -8.67 25.53 -7.65
N ASP A 341 -9.87 25.10 -8.05
CA ASP A 341 -11.13 25.45 -7.40
C ASP A 341 -12.16 24.31 -7.47
N LEU A 342 -13.28 24.47 -6.77
CA LEU A 342 -14.34 23.46 -6.67
C LEU A 342 -14.96 23.10 -8.04
N GLY A 343 -15.04 24.04 -8.98
CA GLY A 343 -15.62 23.76 -10.30
C GLY A 343 -14.75 22.79 -11.10
N TYR A 344 -13.44 22.96 -11.06
CA TYR A 344 -12.51 22.03 -11.71
C TYR A 344 -12.35 20.71 -10.94
N TYR A 345 -12.48 20.74 -9.61
CA TYR A 345 -12.57 19.52 -8.80
C TYR A 345 -13.74 18.62 -9.25
N GLU A 346 -14.95 19.18 -9.40
CA GLU A 346 -16.12 18.40 -9.82
C GLU A 346 -15.95 17.82 -11.23
N LYS A 347 -15.39 18.58 -12.18
CA LYS A 347 -15.05 18.07 -13.52
C LYS A 347 -14.09 16.88 -13.44
N PHE A 348 -13.03 17.01 -12.64
CA PHE A 348 -12.06 15.94 -12.43
C PHE A 348 -12.67 14.71 -11.77
N LYS A 349 -13.49 14.90 -10.74
CA LYS A 349 -14.21 13.84 -10.03
C LYS A 349 -15.13 13.05 -10.97
N GLU A 350 -15.90 13.73 -11.81
CA GLU A 350 -16.78 13.08 -12.79
C GLU A 350 -15.99 12.18 -13.76
N LEU A 351 -14.90 12.71 -14.33
CA LEU A 351 -14.03 11.95 -15.24
C LEU A 351 -13.35 10.78 -14.54
N THR A 352 -12.89 10.98 -13.30
CA THR A 352 -12.23 9.93 -12.50
C THR A 352 -13.19 8.82 -12.15
N LEU A 353 -14.42 9.15 -11.71
CA LEU A 353 -15.48 8.18 -11.45
C LEU A 353 -15.76 7.36 -12.71
N LYS A 354 -15.94 8.00 -13.86
CA LYS A 354 -16.18 7.30 -15.13
C LYS A 354 -15.04 6.36 -15.48
N ASN A 355 -13.79 6.85 -15.46
CA ASN A 355 -12.62 6.05 -15.78
C ASN A 355 -12.45 4.87 -14.81
N TYR A 356 -12.73 5.06 -13.52
CA TYR A 356 -12.64 4.00 -12.53
C TYR A 356 -13.71 2.92 -12.71
N HIS A 357 -14.95 3.27 -13.10
CA HIS A 357 -15.96 2.27 -13.44
C HIS A 357 -15.55 1.45 -14.67
N GLU A 358 -14.92 2.07 -15.66
CA GLU A 358 -14.35 1.36 -16.81
C GLU A 358 -13.22 0.41 -16.39
N LEU A 359 -12.35 0.84 -15.46
CA LEU A 359 -11.29 0.01 -14.88
C LEU A 359 -11.89 -1.16 -14.09
N ALA A 360 -12.82 -0.90 -13.18
CA ALA A 360 -13.49 -1.91 -12.37
C ALA A 360 -14.16 -2.98 -13.24
N LYS A 361 -14.82 -2.56 -14.33
CA LYS A 361 -15.38 -3.48 -15.32
C LYS A 361 -14.30 -4.30 -16.03
N HIS A 362 -13.15 -3.70 -16.34
CA HIS A 362 -11.98 -4.37 -16.91
C HIS A 362 -11.46 -5.49 -16.00
N TYR A 363 -11.35 -5.21 -14.70
CA TYR A 363 -10.96 -6.20 -13.68
C TYR A 363 -12.00 -7.31 -13.52
N ALA A 364 -13.28 -6.97 -13.41
CA ALA A 364 -14.36 -7.95 -13.27
C ALA A 364 -14.41 -8.93 -14.46
N LEU A 365 -14.16 -8.42 -15.69
CA LEU A 365 -14.03 -9.24 -16.89
C LEU A 365 -12.67 -9.93 -17.04
N ARG A 366 -11.71 -9.64 -16.15
CA ARG A 366 -10.32 -10.15 -16.15
C ARG A 366 -9.64 -9.96 -17.52
N LEU A 367 -9.87 -8.82 -18.15
CA LEU A 367 -9.26 -8.47 -19.44
C LEU A 367 -7.78 -8.12 -19.25
N ASP A 368 -6.96 -8.33 -20.29
CA ASP A 368 -5.53 -8.06 -20.21
C ASP A 368 -5.25 -6.59 -19.87
N ALA A 369 -4.35 -6.33 -18.92
CA ALA A 369 -4.07 -5.00 -18.39
C ALA A 369 -3.55 -4.03 -19.46
N LYS A 370 -2.86 -4.53 -20.49
CA LYS A 370 -2.37 -3.71 -21.61
C LYS A 370 -3.51 -3.00 -22.33
N GLU A 371 -4.68 -3.62 -22.44
CA GLU A 371 -5.85 -3.02 -23.10
C GLU A 371 -6.34 -1.76 -22.36
N PHE A 372 -6.32 -1.76 -21.03
CA PHE A 372 -6.65 -0.57 -20.25
C PHE A 372 -5.56 0.49 -20.39
N LEU A 373 -4.30 0.10 -20.17
CA LEU A 373 -3.16 1.01 -20.13
C LEU A 373 -2.93 1.74 -21.46
N SER A 374 -3.15 1.07 -22.60
CA SER A 374 -2.93 1.62 -23.95
C SER A 374 -3.82 2.82 -24.29
N ARG A 375 -4.81 3.16 -23.45
CA ARG A 375 -5.60 4.40 -23.57
C ARG A 375 -4.84 5.65 -23.14
N PHE A 376 -3.81 5.49 -22.31
CA PHE A 376 -3.12 6.58 -21.62
C PHE A 376 -1.66 6.75 -22.05
N CYS A 377 -1.07 5.72 -22.65
CA CYS A 377 0.30 5.77 -23.15
C CYS A 377 0.49 4.93 -24.41
N GLU A 378 1.54 5.28 -25.16
CA GLU A 378 2.08 4.44 -26.22
C GLU A 378 3.06 3.43 -25.61
N ILE A 379 2.85 2.16 -25.90
CA ILE A 379 3.73 1.07 -25.45
C ILE A 379 4.66 0.74 -26.63
N GLU A 380 5.89 1.24 -26.57
CA GLU A 380 6.92 0.93 -27.55
C GLU A 380 7.53 -0.45 -27.25
N ASP A 381 7.61 -1.31 -28.28
CA ASP A 381 8.38 -2.55 -28.20
C ASP A 381 9.86 -2.18 -28.26
N ASN A 382 10.59 -2.38 -27.16
CA ASN A 382 12.05 -2.22 -27.11
C ASN A 382 12.80 -3.43 -27.70
#